data_AF-A0ABD0QU44-F1
#
_entry.id   AF-A0ABD0QU44-F1
#
_cell.length_a   1.000
_cell.length_b   1.000
_cell.length_c   1.000
_cell.angle_alpha   90.00
_cell.angle_beta   90.00
_cell.angle_gamma   90.00
#
_symmetry.space_group_name_H-M   'P 1'
#
loop_
_entity.id
_entity.type
_entity.pdbx_description
1 polymer ?
#
loop_
_entity_poly.entity_id
_entity_poly.type
_entity_poly.pdbx_seq_one_letter_code
_entity_poly.pdbx_strand_id
1 'polypeptide(L)' 'AFALLFDDIDHSMCQSDTEAFSSFAHAQVTVANEIFRFLGEPPVFLFCPT' A
#
# COMPACT_ATOMS: atom_id res chain seq x y z
N ALA A 1 13.71 8.69 6.20
CA ALA A 1 13.31 7.27 6.18
C ALA A 1 11.82 7.21 6.47
N PHE A 2 11.09 6.34 5.78
CA PHE A 2 9.63 6.23 5.91
C PHE A 2 9.22 4.76 5.98
N ALA A 3 8.03 4.50 6.51
CA ALA A 3 7.42 3.17 6.52
C ALA A 3 5.91 3.28 6.28
N LEU A 4 5.35 2.34 5.52
CA LEU A 4 3.92 2.09 5.47
C LEU A 4 3.65 0.72 6.10
N LEU A 5 2.68 0.67 6.99
CA LEU A 5 2.31 -0.56 7.67
C LEU A 5 0.83 -0.85 7.41
N PHE A 6 0.59 -2.07 6.95
CA PHE A 6 -0.73 -2.64 6.70
C PHE A 6 -0.95 -3.87 7.59
N ASP A 7 -0.27 -3.96 8.73
CA ASP A 7 -0.36 -5.05 9.70
C ASP A 7 -1.61 -4.94 10.59
N ASP A 8 -2.03 -6.06 11.17
CA ASP A 8 -3.16 -6.16 12.12
C ASP A 8 -4.49 -5.58 11.60
N ILE A 9 -4.75 -5.72 10.29
CA ILE A 9 -6.02 -5.35 9.64
C ILE A 9 -6.66 -6.54 8.91
N ASP A 10 -7.99 -6.46 8.72
CA ASP A 10 -8.75 -7.43 7.93
C ASP A 10 -8.50 -7.23 6.42
N HIS A 11 -8.66 -8.30 5.64
CA HIS A 11 -8.43 -8.30 4.19
C HIS A 11 -9.65 -7.85 3.36
N SER A 12 -10.74 -7.43 4.01
CA SER A 12 -11.93 -6.92 3.33
C SER A 12 -11.66 -5.57 2.67
N MET A 13 -12.10 -5.46 1.42
CA MET A 13 -12.07 -4.21 0.66
C MET A 13 -13.49 -3.65 0.52
N CYS A 14 -13.60 -2.32 0.47
CA CYS A 14 -14.88 -1.71 0.10
C CYS A 14 -15.21 -2.02 -1.37
N GLN A 15 -16.47 -1.81 -1.76
CA GLN A 15 -16.91 -2.09 -3.13
C GLN A 15 -16.08 -1.32 -4.17
N SER A 16 -15.83 -0.03 -3.92
CA SER A 16 -15.08 0.82 -4.85
C SER A 16 -13.64 0.32 -5.06
N ASP A 17 -12.97 -0.12 -3.99
CA ASP A 17 -11.61 -0.67 -4.09
C ASP A 17 -11.61 -2.04 -4.78
N THR A 18 -12.64 -2.85 -4.56
CA THR A 18 -12.79 -4.16 -5.22
C THR A 18 -13.02 -4.02 -6.72
N GLU A 19 -13.69 -2.95 -7.15
CA GLU A 19 -13.89 -2.62 -8.57
C GLU A 19 -12.62 -2.03 -9.22
N ALA A 20 -11.80 -1.32 -8.44
CA ALA A 20 -10.59 -0.64 -8.93
C ALA A 20 -9.34 -1.54 -8.93
N PHE A 21 -9.22 -2.48 -7.98
CA PHE A 21 -8.02 -3.29 -7.77
C PHE A 21 -8.32 -4.78 -7.85
N SER A 22 -7.40 -5.53 -8.48
CA SER A 22 -7.53 -6.99 -8.62
C SER A 22 -7.35 -7.77 -7.31
N SER A 23 -6.78 -7.16 -6.27
CA SER A 23 -6.56 -7.77 -4.95
C SER A 23 -6.20 -6.71 -3.90
N PHE A 24 -6.27 -7.09 -2.62
CA PHE A 24 -5.82 -6.26 -1.50
C PHE A 24 -4.35 -5.87 -1.62
N ALA A 25 -3.50 -6.83 -2.01
CA ALA A 25 -2.08 -6.58 -2.27
C ALA A 25 -1.86 -5.60 -3.44
N HIS A 26 -2.67 -5.70 -4.51
CA HIS A 26 -2.60 -4.76 -5.64
C HIS A 26 -2.91 -3.32 -5.20
N ALA A 27 -3.92 -3.13 -4.34
CA ALA A 27 -4.25 -1.83 -3.77
C ALA A 27 -3.10 -1.27 -2.90
N GLN A 28 -2.60 -2.06 -1.94
CA GLN A 28 -1.51 -1.66 -1.04
C GLN A 28 -0.23 -1.28 -1.79
N VAL A 29 0.18 -2.11 -2.76
CA VAL A 29 1.39 -1.86 -3.56
C VAL A 29 1.21 -0.63 -4.45
N THR A 30 0.01 -0.39 -4.97
CA THR A 30 -0.27 0.81 -5.77
C THR A 30 -0.04 2.07 -4.94
N VAL A 31 -0.66 2.16 -3.75
CA VAL A 31 -0.50 3.29 -2.83
C VAL A 31 0.94 3.44 -2.36
N ALA A 32 1.59 2.33 -1.96
CA ALA A 32 2.97 2.37 -1.47
C ALA A 32 3.94 2.89 -2.53
N ASN A 33 3.78 2.46 -3.78
CA ASN A 33 4.60 2.94 -4.89
C ASN A 33 4.34 4.41 -5.23
N GLU A 34 3.10 4.87 -5.13
CA GLU A 34 2.76 6.29 -5.33
C GLU A 34 3.43 7.17 -4.28
N ILE A 35 3.34 6.78 -3.00
CA ILE A 35 3.98 7.49 -1.89
C ILE A 35 5.51 7.46 -2.02
N PHE A 36 6.10 6.31 -2.35
CA PHE A 36 7.56 6.19 -2.55
C PHE A 36 8.08 7.19 -3.60
N ARG A 37 7.38 7.29 -4.75
CA ARG A 37 7.73 8.25 -5.82
C ARG A 37 7.46 9.70 -5.41
N PHE A 38 6.34 9.96 -4.75
CA PHE A 38 5.99 11.30 -4.27
C PHE A 38 7.06 11.86 -3.30
N LEU A 39 7.62 10.99 -2.45
CA LEU A 39 8.69 11.35 -1.51
C LEU A 39 10.08 11.43 -2.16
N GLY A 40 10.19 11.28 -3.48
CA GLY A 40 11.46 11.35 -4.19
C GLY A 40 12.36 10.13 -3.97
N GLU A 41 11.77 8.94 -3.90
CA GLU A 41 12.49 7.66 -3.80
C GLU A 41 13.50 7.62 -2.65
N PRO A 42 13.05 7.80 -1.39
CA PRO A 42 13.95 7.89 -0.25
C PRO A 42 14.80 6.62 -0.10
N PRO A 43 16.06 6.74 0.36
CA PRO A 43 17.00 5.61 0.43
C PRO A 43 16.57 4.51 1.42
N VAL A 44 15.64 4.84 2.33
CA VAL A 44 15.03 3.88 3.26
C VAL A 44 13.52 4.10 3.23
N PHE A 45 12.82 3.10 2.70
CA PHE A 45 11.37 2.99 2.67
C PHE A 45 10.99 1.55 3.03
N LEU A 46 10.24 1.37 4.11
CA LEU A 46 9.84 0.06 4.60
C LEU A 46 8.35 -0.18 4.32
N PHE A 47 7.99 -1.42 4.04
CA PHE A 47 6.62 -1.86 3.84
C PHE A 47 6.36 -3.06 4.74
N CYS A 48 5.43 -2.92 5.67
CA CYS A 48 4.96 -4.02 6.50
C CYS A 48 3.63 -4.53 5.90
N PRO A 49 3.58 -5.79 5.39
CA PRO A 49 2.37 -6.35 4.81
C PRO A 49 1.32 -6.68 5.87
N THR A 50 0.12 -7.04 5.42
CA THR A 50 -0.98 -7.55 6.26
C THR A 50 -0.73 -8.94 6.80
#